data_AF-A0AAU7NVT2-F1
#
_entry.id   AF-A0AAU7NVT2-F1
#
_cell.length_a   1.000
_cell.length_b   1.000
_cell.length_c   1.000
_cell.angle_alpha   90.00
_cell.angle_beta   90.00
_cell.angle_gamma   90.00
#
_symmetry.space_group_name_H-M   'P 1'
#
loop_
_entity.id
_entity.type
_entity.pdbx_description
1 polymer ?
#
loop_
_entity_poly.entity_id
_entity_poly.type
_entity_poly.pdbx_seq_one_letter_code
_entity_poly.pdbx_strand_id
1 'polypeptide(L)'
;MTTSQLLDSVNAELEKQKSFIQDQIIGKRKIARERRMDRIAQLQEALVLAKATGIVEPKIDEAANQLNMEYMRGTKAIEAEIQLLKNRKNDDSFIDGIRNLQERIASLNAISLGAEKIKPAAIDQLTTIP
;
A
#
# COMPACT_ATOMS: atom_id res chain seq x y z
N MET A 1 -28.93 -26.74 -9.30
CA MET A 1 -28.47 -25.36 -9.49
C MET A 1 -28.64 -25.00 -10.94
N THR A 2 -29.36 -23.93 -11.25
CA THR A 2 -29.40 -23.38 -12.61
C THR A 2 -28.10 -22.62 -12.89
N THR A 3 -27.75 -22.44 -14.17
CA THR A 3 -26.55 -21.69 -14.60
C THR A 3 -26.52 -20.27 -14.03
N SER A 4 -27.69 -19.64 -13.87
CA SER A 4 -27.84 -18.33 -13.23
C SER A 4 -27.39 -18.33 -11.77
N GLN A 5 -27.85 -19.32 -10.97
CA GLN A 5 -27.50 -19.42 -9.55
C GLN A 5 -25.99 -19.61 -9.34
N LEU A 6 -25.34 -20.34 -10.25
CA LEU A 6 -23.89 -20.50 -10.21
C LEU A 6 -23.18 -19.17 -10.48
N LEU A 7 -23.64 -18.43 -11.50
CA LEU A 7 -23.04 -17.15 -11.89
C LEU A 7 -23.18 -16.09 -10.78
N ASP A 8 -24.32 -16.03 -10.12
CA ASP A 8 -24.56 -15.15 -8.97
C ASP A 8 -23.63 -15.49 -7.79
N SER A 9 -23.44 -16.79 -7.51
CA SER A 9 -22.54 -17.23 -6.43
C SER A 9 -21.08 -16.89 -6.70
N VAL A 10 -20.63 -17.00 -7.96
CA VAL A 10 -19.27 -16.65 -8.38
C VAL A 10 -19.05 -15.14 -8.27
N ASN A 11 -20.02 -14.34 -8.71
CA ASN A 11 -19.95 -12.88 -8.60
C ASN A 11 -19.89 -12.44 -7.13
N ALA A 12 -20.71 -13.03 -6.25
CA ALA A 12 -20.68 -12.72 -4.83
C ALA A 12 -19.32 -13.01 -4.17
N GLU A 13 -18.69 -14.15 -4.51
CA GLU A 13 -17.36 -14.49 -4.00
C GLU A 13 -16.27 -13.57 -4.57
N LEU A 14 -16.37 -13.19 -5.85
CA LEU A 14 -15.44 -12.27 -6.49
C LEU A 14 -15.50 -10.87 -5.85
N GLU A 15 -16.70 -10.35 -5.55
CA GLU A 15 -16.88 -9.08 -4.84
C GLU A 15 -16.32 -9.13 -3.42
N LYS A 16 -16.54 -10.24 -2.70
CA LYS A 16 -15.95 -10.44 -1.37
C LYS A 16 -14.42 -10.40 -1.41
N GLN A 17 -13.80 -11.05 -2.39
CA GLN A 17 -12.35 -11.02 -2.56
C GLN A 17 -11.81 -9.63 -2.93
N LYS A 18 -12.51 -8.90 -3.79
CA LYS A 18 -12.17 -7.50 -4.11
C LYS A 18 -12.20 -6.63 -2.85
N SER A 19 -13.30 -6.68 -2.09
CA SER A 19 -13.44 -5.92 -0.84
C SER A 19 -12.31 -6.25 0.12
N PHE A 20 -12.01 -7.53 0.31
CA PHE A 20 -10.93 -7.96 1.21
C PHE A 20 -9.57 -7.38 0.80
N ILE A 21 -9.22 -7.39 -0.50
CA ILE A 21 -7.96 -6.82 -0.98
C ILE A 21 -7.95 -5.29 -0.84
N GLN A 22 -9.08 -4.62 -1.08
CA GLN A 22 -9.21 -3.18 -0.86
C GLN A 22 -8.96 -2.81 0.59
N ASP A 23 -9.55 -3.55 1.53
CA ASP A 23 -9.37 -3.34 2.97
C ASP A 23 -7.90 -3.54 3.37
N GLN A 24 -7.22 -4.54 2.79
CA GLN A 24 -5.78 -4.73 3.01
C GLN A 24 -4.96 -3.55 2.50
N ILE A 25 -5.28 -3.00 1.32
CA ILE A 25 -4.60 -1.83 0.76
C ILE A 25 -4.83 -0.60 1.66
N ILE A 26 -6.07 -0.38 2.10
CA ILE A 26 -6.44 0.73 2.98
C ILE A 26 -5.70 0.62 4.31
N GLY A 27 -5.71 -0.57 4.94
CA GLY A 27 -5.01 -0.84 6.19
C GLY A 27 -3.51 -0.60 6.07
N LYS A 28 -2.86 -1.11 5.01
CA LYS A 28 -1.43 -0.88 4.77
C LYS A 28 -1.10 0.61 4.58
N ARG A 29 -1.91 1.35 3.82
CA ARG A 29 -1.72 2.80 3.63
C ARG A 29 -1.89 3.57 4.93
N LYS A 30 -2.85 3.19 5.76
CA LYS A 30 -3.05 3.79 7.09
C LYS A 30 -1.81 3.58 7.97
N ILE A 31 -1.35 2.34 8.11
CA ILE A 31 -0.17 2.01 8.91
C ILE A 31 1.09 2.71 8.39
N ALA A 32 1.27 2.80 7.07
CA ALA A 32 2.41 3.50 6.48
C ALA A 32 2.42 5.00 6.82
N ARG A 33 1.24 5.63 6.79
CA ARG A 33 1.07 7.03 7.20
C ARG A 33 1.38 7.21 8.69
N GLU A 34 0.88 6.34 9.55
CA GLU A 34 1.15 6.38 11.01
C GLU A 34 2.65 6.25 11.28
N ARG A 35 3.32 5.24 10.71
CA ARG A 35 4.78 5.07 10.80
C ARG A 35 5.56 6.30 10.33
N ARG A 36 5.10 6.97 9.27
CA ARG A 36 5.70 8.22 8.79
C ARG A 36 5.54 9.35 9.80
N MET A 37 4.39 9.47 10.46
CA MET A 37 4.17 10.47 11.50
C MET A 37 5.04 10.20 12.73
N ASP A 38 5.11 8.94 13.16
CA ASP A 38 5.98 8.52 14.27
C ASP A 38 7.44 8.86 13.97
N ARG A 39 7.88 8.60 12.74
CA ARG A 39 9.23 8.94 12.29
C ARG A 39 9.51 10.45 12.33
N ILE A 40 8.53 11.27 11.94
CA ILE A 40 8.66 12.73 12.02
C ILE A 40 8.82 13.16 13.49
N ALA A 41 8.04 12.59 14.41
CA ALA A 41 8.13 12.91 15.84
C ALA A 41 9.52 12.56 16.41
N GLN A 42 10.03 11.36 16.11
CA GLN A 42 11.37 10.95 16.51
C GLN A 42 12.47 11.88 15.96
N LEU A 43 12.36 12.29 14.70
CA LEU A 43 13.30 13.23 14.09
C LEU A 43 13.21 14.63 14.73
N GLN A 44 12.02 15.07 15.16
CA GLN A 44 11.87 16.34 15.87
C GLN A 44 12.57 16.31 17.23
N GLU A 45 12.46 15.21 17.97
CA GLU A 45 13.21 15.02 19.23
C GLU A 45 14.72 15.02 18.99
N ALA A 46 15.19 14.27 17.98
CA ALA A 46 16.59 14.25 17.58
C ALA A 46 17.11 15.64 17.18
N LEU A 47 16.28 16.44 16.51
CA LEU A 47 16.62 17.81 16.13
C LEU A 47 16.84 18.71 17.35
N VAL A 48 16.03 18.57 18.40
CA VAL A 48 16.19 19.33 19.65
C VAL A 48 17.54 19.01 20.29
N LEU A 49 17.90 17.73 20.36
CA LEU A 49 19.20 17.29 20.89
C LEU A 49 20.37 17.79 20.03
N ALA A 50 20.25 17.71 18.70
CA ALA A 50 21.27 18.20 17.78
C ALA A 50 21.50 19.71 17.92
N LYS A 51 20.42 20.49 18.12
CA LYS A 51 20.49 21.93 18.39
C LYS A 51 21.14 22.23 19.73
N ALA A 52 20.77 21.52 20.78
CA ALA A 52 21.33 21.69 22.12
C ALA A 52 22.84 21.36 22.18
N THR A 53 23.29 20.40 21.36
CA THR A 53 24.69 19.96 21.28
C THR A 53 25.52 20.75 20.25
N GLY A 54 24.90 21.65 19.48
CA GLY A 54 25.58 22.46 18.47
C GLY A 54 26.06 21.66 17.24
N ILE A 55 25.50 20.47 16.99
CA ILE A 55 25.89 19.62 15.84
C ILE A 55 25.11 20.09 14.61
N VAL A 56 25.74 20.88 13.75
CA VAL A 56 25.12 21.41 12.53
C VAL A 56 25.25 20.45 11.35
N GLU A 57 26.44 19.86 11.19
CA GLU A 57 26.80 18.94 10.12
C GLU A 57 27.21 17.59 10.69
N PRO A 58 27.07 16.49 9.93
CA PRO A 58 27.41 15.15 10.42
C PRO A 58 28.87 15.11 10.84
N LYS A 59 29.12 14.75 12.10
CA LYS A 59 30.46 14.41 12.55
C LYS A 59 30.74 13.00 12.05
N ILE A 60 31.66 12.88 11.08
CA ILE A 60 32.12 11.59 10.58
C ILE A 60 33.04 11.00 11.65
N ASP A 61 32.43 10.35 12.63
CA ASP A 61 33.14 9.55 13.62
C ASP A 61 32.60 8.12 13.49
N GLU A 62 33.46 7.16 13.18
CA GLU A 62 33.04 5.77 12.90
C GLU A 62 32.31 5.14 14.10
N ALA A 63 32.60 5.63 15.32
CA ALA A 63 31.91 5.24 16.55
C ALA A 63 30.45 5.75 16.62
N ALA A 64 30.14 6.89 16.00
CA ALA A 64 28.79 7.47 15.97
C ALA A 64 27.81 6.63 15.13
N ASN A 65 28.30 6.02 14.04
CA ASN A 65 27.50 5.12 13.20
C ASN A 65 27.09 3.83 13.93
N GLN A 66 27.88 3.36 14.90
CA GLN A 66 27.57 2.13 15.64
C GLN A 66 26.45 2.30 16.66
N LEU A 67 26.18 3.53 17.10
CA LEU A 67 25.23 3.82 18.19
C LEU A 67 23.88 4.34 17.70
N ASN A 68 23.64 4.42 16.38
CA ASN A 68 22.38 4.90 15.78
C ASN A 68 21.87 6.22 16.40
N MET A 69 22.78 7.12 16.76
CA MET A 69 22.40 8.39 17.39
C MET A 69 21.95 9.39 16.33
N GLU A 70 20.65 9.40 16.08
CA GLU A 70 19.96 10.20 15.05
C GLU A 70 20.38 11.69 15.06
N TYR A 71 20.59 12.26 16.25
CA TYR A 71 20.97 13.67 16.43
C TYR A 71 22.39 14.00 15.95
N MET A 72 23.29 13.01 15.84
CA MET A 72 24.67 13.19 15.37
C MET A 72 24.76 13.44 13.85
N ARG A 73 23.68 13.17 13.11
CA ARG A 73 23.57 13.53 11.69
C ARG A 73 23.57 15.04 11.46
N GLY A 74 23.35 15.81 12.52
CA GLY A 74 23.34 17.25 12.51
C GLY A 74 21.98 17.84 12.11
N THR A 75 21.75 19.08 12.55
CA THR A 75 20.47 19.78 12.39
C THR A 75 20.05 19.89 10.92
N LYS A 76 20.99 20.19 10.01
CA LYS A 76 20.71 20.39 8.58
C LYS A 76 20.15 19.14 7.91
N ALA A 77 20.72 17.97 8.21
CA ALA A 77 20.27 16.70 7.64
C ALA A 77 18.89 16.31 8.17
N ILE A 78 18.68 16.46 9.49
CA ILE A 78 17.43 16.11 10.16
C ILE A 78 16.29 17.04 9.68
N GLU A 79 16.53 18.35 9.58
CA GLU A 79 15.53 19.30 9.06
C GLU A 79 15.15 18.99 7.62
N ALA A 80 16.11 18.68 6.75
CA ALA A 80 15.86 18.30 5.37
C ALA A 80 14.99 17.03 5.29
N GLU A 81 15.27 16.01 6.12
CA GLU A 81 14.47 14.78 6.15
C GLU A 81 13.05 15.04 6.66
N ILE A 82 12.87 15.83 7.73
CA ILE A 82 11.55 16.22 8.21
C ILE A 82 10.74 16.90 7.09
N GLN A 83 11.34 17.83 6.36
CA GLN A 83 10.67 18.51 5.24
C GLN A 83 10.29 17.54 4.13
N LEU A 84 11.18 16.60 3.78
CA LEU A 84 10.89 15.55 2.80
C LEU A 84 9.70 14.69 3.23
N LEU A 85 9.65 14.26 4.51
CA LEU A 85 8.58 13.43 5.05
C LEU A 85 7.24 14.19 5.12
N LYS A 86 7.26 15.48 5.52
CA LYS A 86 6.06 16.33 5.57
C LYS A 86 5.48 16.60 4.17
N ASN A 87 6.33 16.77 3.17
CA ASN A 87 5.91 17.05 1.80
C ASN A 87 5.54 15.79 1.00
N ARG A 88 5.72 14.59 1.57
CA ARG A 88 5.42 13.33 0.89
C ARG A 88 3.91 13.15 0.68
N LYS A 89 3.48 13.17 -0.58
CA LYS A 89 2.08 13.03 -0.99
C LYS A 89 1.56 11.58 -0.98
N ASN A 90 2.43 10.62 -1.28
CA ASN A 90 2.07 9.21 -1.39
C ASN A 90 3.13 8.33 -0.72
N ASP A 91 2.67 7.35 0.06
CA ASP A 91 3.52 6.39 0.76
C ASP A 91 3.65 5.07 0.00
N ASP A 92 2.86 4.81 -1.06
CA ASP A 92 2.80 3.52 -1.77
C ASP A 92 4.19 2.99 -2.19
N SER A 93 5.14 3.85 -2.56
CA SER A 93 6.51 3.46 -2.92
C SER A 93 7.33 2.88 -1.75
N PHE A 94 6.86 3.08 -0.52
CA PHE A 94 7.48 2.63 0.73
C PHE A 94 6.64 1.57 1.45
N ILE A 95 5.58 1.05 0.80
CA ILE A 95 4.71 0.02 1.37
C ILE A 95 5.01 -1.32 0.73
N ASP A 96 5.58 -2.22 1.52
CA ASP A 96 5.90 -3.56 1.07
C ASP A 96 4.65 -4.35 0.64
N GLY A 97 4.75 -4.92 -0.56
CA GLY A 97 3.73 -5.77 -1.16
C GLY A 97 2.46 -5.07 -1.63
N ILE A 98 2.37 -3.73 -1.57
CA ILE A 98 1.17 -3.01 -2.02
C ILE A 98 0.94 -3.16 -3.54
N ARG A 99 2.02 -3.25 -4.33
CA ARG A 99 1.95 -3.44 -5.79
C ARG A 99 1.32 -4.78 -6.15
N ASN A 100 1.68 -5.86 -5.46
CA ASN A 100 1.10 -7.18 -5.65
C ASN A 100 -0.41 -7.18 -5.36
N LEU A 101 -0.85 -6.46 -4.30
CA LEU A 101 -2.27 -6.31 -3.99
C LEU A 101 -3.01 -5.50 -5.07
N GLN A 102 -2.39 -4.42 -5.58
CA GLN A 102 -2.91 -3.60 -6.67
C GLN A 102 -3.06 -4.39 -7.98
N GLU A 103 -2.09 -5.24 -8.32
CA GLU A 103 -2.15 -6.13 -9.48
C GLU A 103 -3.25 -7.18 -9.33
N ARG A 104 -3.40 -7.75 -8.13
CA ARG A 104 -4.43 -8.75 -7.86
C ARG A 104 -5.84 -8.17 -7.99
N ILE A 105 -6.09 -6.99 -7.42
CA ILE A 105 -7.40 -6.34 -7.57
C ILE A 105 -7.67 -5.90 -9.01
N ALA A 106 -6.66 -5.42 -9.74
CA ALA A 106 -6.81 -5.08 -11.15
C ALA A 106 -7.22 -6.32 -11.99
N SER A 107 -6.60 -7.48 -11.71
CA SER A 107 -6.94 -8.75 -12.35
C SER A 107 -8.39 -9.18 -12.05
N LEU A 108 -8.83 -9.07 -10.79
CA LEU A 108 -10.22 -9.42 -10.41
C LEU A 108 -11.25 -8.48 -11.06
N ASN A 109 -10.94 -7.19 -11.20
CA ASN A 109 -11.80 -6.24 -11.89
C ASN A 109 -11.93 -6.57 -13.38
N ALA A 110 -10.86 -7.01 -14.04
CA ALA A 110 -10.90 -7.43 -15.44
C ALA A 110 -11.78 -8.67 -15.67
N ILE A 111 -11.74 -9.65 -14.74
CA ILE A 111 -12.59 -10.85 -14.80
C ILE A 111 -14.08 -10.48 -14.68
N SER A 112 -14.43 -9.58 -13.76
CA SER A 112 -15.79 -9.08 -13.56
C SER A 112 -16.42 -8.52 -14.84
N LEU A 113 -15.66 -7.69 -15.57
CA LEU A 113 -16.10 -7.08 -16.84
C LEU A 113 -16.26 -8.11 -17.97
N GLY A 114 -15.56 -9.24 -17.88
CA GLY A 114 -15.69 -10.36 -18.83
C GLY A 114 -16.93 -11.22 -18.53
N ALA A 115 -17.23 -11.46 -17.26
CA ALA A 115 -18.39 -12.26 -16.84
C ALA A 115 -19.73 -11.65 -17.29
N GLU A 116 -19.87 -10.33 -17.23
CA GLU A 116 -21.04 -9.60 -17.75
C GLU A 116 -21.25 -9.77 -19.26
N LYS A 117 -20.20 -10.14 -20.01
CA LYS A 117 -20.26 -10.34 -21.47
C LYS A 117 -20.61 -11.78 -21.88
N ILE A 118 -20.61 -12.73 -20.94
CA ILE A 118 -20.95 -14.13 -21.24
C ILE A 118 -22.48 -14.24 -21.24
N LYS A 119 -23.11 -14.08 -22.41
CA LYS A 119 -24.50 -14.49 -22.62
C LYS A 119 -24.53 -16.01 -22.88
N PRO A 120 -25.37 -16.80 -22.19
CA PRO A 120 -25.57 -18.19 -22.56
C PRO A 120 -26.21 -18.22 -23.95
N ALA A 121 -25.47 -18.68 -24.96
CA ALA A 121 -26.05 -19.06 -26.21
C ALA A 121 -26.94 -20.28 -25.92
N ALA A 122 -28.26 -20.11 -25.96
CA ALA A 122 -29.18 -21.23 -25.99
C ALA A 122 -28.90 -21.98 -27.29
N ILE A 123 -28.15 -23.08 -27.19
CA ILE A 123 -28.03 -24.04 -28.28
C ILE A 123 -29.36 -24.80 -28.29
N ASP A 124 -30.36 -24.20 -28.92
CA ASP A 124 -31.63 -24.85 -29.23
C ASP A 124 -31.39 -25.82 -30.39
N GLN A 125 -30.83 -27.00 -30.07
CA GLN A 125 -30.86 -28.10 -31.01
C GLN A 125 -32.29 -28.62 -31.04
N LEU A 126 -33.05 -28.17 -32.04
CA LEU A 126 -34.25 -28.87 -32.50
C LEU A 126 -33.85 -30.30 -32.87
N THR A 127 -34.10 -31.24 -31.97
CA THR A 127 -34.01 -32.67 -32.27
C THR A 127 -35.05 -32.99 -33.34
N THR A 128 -34.63 -33.03 -34.60
CA THR A 128 -35.43 -33.63 -35.66
C THR A 128 -35.11 -35.12 -35.66
N ILE A 129 -36.01 -35.93 -35.09
CA ILE A 129 -35.97 -37.39 -35.23
C ILE A 129 -36.80 -37.74 -36.48
N PRO A 130 -36.26 -38.54 -37.43
CA PRO A 130 -36.99 -38.97 -38.62
C PRO A 130 -38.12 -39.95 -38.32
#